data_AF-A0A3S5IUT5-F1
#
_entry.id   AF-A0A3S5IUT5-F1
#
_cell.length_a   1.000
_cell.length_b   1.000
_cell.length_c   1.000
_cell.angle_alpha   90.00
_cell.angle_beta   90.00
_cell.angle_gamma   90.00
#
_symmetry.space_group_name_H-M   'P 1'
#
loop_
_entity.id
_entity.type
_entity.pdbx_description
1 polymer ?
#
loop_
_entity_poly.entity_id
_entity_poly.type
_entity_poly.pdbx_seq_one_letter_code
_entity_poly.pdbx_strand_id
1 'polypeptide(L)'
;MKKIILTILFSILISNYSYAVVSTSAPASSSTLNSISGSLSYSALNPSNVINNSNNITSNLISTTDLKKDIKETASKLDLKVDDEAVEILSSVSSDASSQELGEVLDKMDSNLSEDEFDDDYVMTKDQDTIMYDSGWFNLERVETGSNGLTYNKPGTSDVFADAVHQARGKVYVNFNKKEISADMFTKITLKGASQVNHEWNSGTAGITSIPVVADTVRGLKTDGTTAHDEFVGIQSSMQIDADTLAPQYDGGFTKQQLMDWYNHDTNNGDEEKRLFFYGKFTTVDSSGTTGLGSIIIEGAHDANADATDAGTTTYIGTIERLEGSGTIVGKAMN
;
A
#
# COMPACT_ATOMS: atom_id res chain seq x y z
N MET A 1 66.77 -49.93 25.97
CA MET A 1 65.83 -48.83 26.32
C MET A 1 65.38 -48.04 25.08
N LYS A 2 64.82 -48.71 24.07
CA LYS A 2 64.11 -48.08 22.93
C LYS A 2 62.76 -48.76 22.62
N LYS A 3 62.36 -49.76 23.43
CA LYS A 3 61.12 -50.54 23.25
C LYS A 3 60.05 -50.30 24.32
N ILE A 4 60.30 -49.42 25.29
CA ILE A 4 59.32 -49.07 26.35
C ILE A 4 58.69 -47.69 26.11
N ILE A 5 59.37 -46.78 25.39
CA ILE A 5 58.85 -45.45 25.04
C ILE A 5 57.84 -45.52 23.88
N LEU A 6 57.93 -46.53 23.00
CA LEU A 6 57.01 -46.69 21.87
C LEU A 6 55.61 -47.19 22.32
N THR A 7 55.53 -47.91 23.45
CA THR A 7 54.26 -48.47 23.95
C THR A 7 53.43 -47.44 24.71
N ILE A 8 54.07 -46.46 25.34
CA ILE A 8 53.39 -45.36 26.05
C ILE A 8 52.87 -44.31 25.04
N LEU A 9 53.57 -44.08 23.92
CA LEU A 9 53.14 -43.14 22.90
C LEU A 9 51.99 -43.67 22.03
N PHE A 10 51.82 -45.00 21.90
CA PHE A 10 50.70 -45.60 21.18
C PHE A 10 49.41 -45.69 22.01
N SER A 11 49.51 -45.58 23.34
CA SER A 11 48.36 -45.68 24.25
C SER A 11 47.66 -44.34 24.53
N ILE A 12 48.25 -43.20 24.12
CA ILE A 12 47.73 -41.85 24.36
C ILE A 12 47.01 -41.26 23.12
N LEU A 13 47.04 -41.95 21.97
CA LEU A 13 46.49 -41.44 20.70
C LEU A 13 45.14 -42.02 20.26
N ILE A 14 44.46 -42.85 21.07
CA ILE A 14 43.18 -43.48 20.64
C ILE A 14 42.01 -43.20 21.60
N SER A 15 42.20 -42.42 22.68
CA SER A 15 41.14 -42.12 23.66
C SER A 15 40.43 -40.78 23.48
N ASN A 16 40.35 -40.22 22.26
CA ASN A 16 39.55 -39.00 21.99
C ASN A 16 38.88 -39.01 20.62
N TYR A 17 37.99 -39.97 20.40
CA TYR A 17 36.89 -39.80 19.44
C TYR A 17 35.56 -39.89 20.19
N SER A 18 35.15 -38.78 20.79
CA SER A 18 33.72 -38.54 20.96
C SER A 18 33.16 -38.30 19.57
N TYR A 19 32.73 -39.36 18.89
CA TYR A 19 31.75 -39.18 17.82
C TYR A 19 30.51 -38.59 18.48
N ALA A 20 30.19 -37.34 18.18
CA ALA A 20 28.79 -36.98 18.13
C ALA A 20 28.19 -37.97 17.13
N VAL A 21 27.43 -38.94 17.62
CA VAL A 21 26.51 -39.66 16.77
C VAL A 21 25.63 -38.57 16.18
N VAL A 22 25.85 -38.24 14.91
CA VAL A 22 24.80 -37.60 14.12
C VAL A 22 23.70 -38.63 14.14
N SER A 23 22.70 -38.43 15.01
CA SER A 23 21.48 -39.20 14.93
C SER A 23 21.02 -39.04 13.49
N THR A 24 20.95 -40.14 12.75
CA THR A 24 20.11 -40.17 11.55
C THR A 24 18.80 -39.55 11.99
N SER A 25 18.41 -38.44 11.37
CA SER A 25 17.18 -37.74 11.72
C SER A 25 16.09 -38.79 11.85
N ALA A 26 15.53 -38.92 13.07
CA ALA A 26 14.38 -39.78 13.24
C ALA A 26 13.36 -39.30 12.20
N PRO A 27 12.82 -40.18 11.33
CA PRO A 27 11.79 -39.76 10.41
C PRO A 27 10.72 -39.06 11.24
N ALA A 28 10.32 -37.88 10.77
CA ALA A 28 9.34 -37.06 11.45
C ALA A 28 8.18 -37.95 11.90
N SER A 29 7.83 -37.87 13.19
CA SER A 29 6.76 -38.69 13.75
C SER A 29 5.49 -38.51 12.91
N SER A 30 4.62 -39.52 12.83
CA SER A 30 3.34 -39.39 12.11
C SER A 30 2.53 -38.18 12.59
N SER A 31 2.68 -37.76 13.85
CA SER A 31 2.17 -36.48 14.37
C SER A 31 2.80 -35.25 13.71
N THR A 32 4.12 -35.20 13.53
CA THR A 32 4.82 -34.10 12.85
C THR A 32 4.49 -34.05 11.37
N LEU A 33 4.39 -35.21 10.71
CA LEU A 33 3.93 -35.31 9.31
C LEU A 33 2.45 -34.94 9.17
N ASN A 34 1.60 -35.22 10.14
CA ASN A 34 0.20 -34.78 10.15
C ASN A 34 0.07 -33.28 10.42
N SER A 35 0.94 -32.69 11.23
CA SER A 35 1.01 -31.24 11.42
C SER A 35 1.48 -30.52 10.15
N ILE A 36 2.50 -31.07 9.47
CA ILE A 36 2.99 -30.57 8.17
C ILE A 36 1.95 -30.81 7.06
N SER A 37 1.29 -31.97 7.05
CA SER A 37 0.20 -32.29 6.12
C SER A 37 -1.00 -31.38 6.38
N GLY A 38 -1.31 -31.05 7.63
CA GLY A 38 -2.38 -30.13 8.02
C GLY A 38 -2.07 -28.67 7.64
N SER A 39 -0.79 -28.26 7.72
CA SER A 39 -0.35 -26.93 7.28
C SER A 39 -0.20 -26.81 5.76
N LEU A 40 0.00 -27.93 5.05
CA LEU A 40 0.12 -27.98 3.58
C LEU A 40 -1.19 -28.37 2.88
N SER A 41 -2.22 -28.84 3.59
CA SER A 41 -3.51 -29.24 3.01
C SER A 41 -4.44 -28.08 2.63
N TYR A 42 -3.99 -26.82 2.70
CA TYR A 42 -4.74 -25.67 2.17
C TYR A 42 -4.45 -25.33 0.70
N SER A 43 -3.69 -26.18 -0.01
CA SER A 43 -3.33 -25.92 -1.41
C SER A 43 -3.56 -27.11 -2.33
N ALA A 44 -4.83 -27.56 -2.43
CA ALA A 44 -5.34 -28.28 -3.60
C ALA A 44 -6.88 -28.41 -3.54
N LEU A 45 -7.60 -27.31 -3.74
CA LEU A 45 -9.02 -27.41 -4.10
C LEU A 45 -9.12 -27.34 -5.63
N ASN A 46 -9.58 -28.44 -6.23
CA ASN A 46 -10.05 -28.46 -7.61
C ASN A 46 -11.12 -27.35 -7.78
N PRO A 47 -11.11 -26.57 -8.89
CA PRO A 47 -11.89 -25.33 -9.00
C PRO A 47 -13.42 -25.50 -9.01
N SER A 48 -13.93 -26.73 -9.12
CA SER A 48 -15.33 -26.97 -9.46
C SER A 48 -16.28 -27.11 -8.25
N ASN A 49 -15.76 -27.27 -7.03
CA ASN A 49 -16.59 -27.44 -5.82
C ASN A 49 -16.45 -26.30 -4.79
N VAL A 50 -15.59 -25.31 -5.06
CA VAL A 50 -15.43 -24.13 -4.18
C VAL A 50 -16.67 -23.23 -4.26
N ILE A 51 -17.35 -23.16 -5.41
CA ILE A 51 -18.45 -22.22 -5.65
C ILE A 51 -19.66 -22.45 -4.72
N ASN A 52 -19.88 -23.67 -4.18
CA ASN A 52 -21.03 -23.94 -3.31
C ASN A 52 -20.71 -23.91 -1.80
N ASN A 53 -19.43 -23.94 -1.41
CA ASN A 53 -19.03 -23.84 0.01
C ASN A 53 -18.47 -22.44 0.37
N SER A 54 -18.25 -21.57 -0.63
CA SER A 54 -17.96 -20.14 -0.43
C SER A 54 -19.09 -19.38 0.27
N ASN A 55 -20.33 -19.90 0.27
CA ASN A 55 -21.45 -19.32 1.01
C ASN A 55 -21.43 -19.63 2.53
N ASN A 56 -20.43 -20.36 3.03
CA ASN A 56 -20.35 -20.78 4.44
C ASN A 56 -18.98 -20.53 5.11
N ILE A 57 -18.10 -19.75 4.47
CA ILE A 57 -17.13 -18.93 5.22
C ILE A 57 -17.74 -17.52 5.30
N THR A 58 -18.97 -17.45 5.78
CA THR A 58 -19.53 -16.25 6.37
C THR A 58 -18.63 -15.87 7.54
N SER A 59 -18.02 -14.70 7.44
CA SER A 59 -17.63 -13.83 8.55
C SER A 59 -17.98 -14.41 9.92
N ASN A 60 -17.00 -15.01 10.60
CA ASN A 60 -16.95 -14.76 12.02
C ASN A 60 -16.71 -13.27 12.12
N LEU A 61 -17.80 -12.52 12.25
CA LEU A 61 -17.84 -11.15 12.70
C LEU A 61 -16.76 -11.04 13.78
N ILE A 62 -15.60 -10.47 13.44
CA ILE A 62 -14.69 -9.99 14.48
C ILE A 62 -15.57 -8.98 15.19
N SER A 63 -16.02 -9.33 16.39
CA SER A 63 -16.79 -8.39 17.20
C SER A 63 -15.98 -7.10 17.22
N THR A 64 -16.59 -5.97 16.95
CA THR A 64 -15.90 -4.66 17.03
C THR A 64 -15.22 -4.48 18.38
N THR A 65 -15.72 -5.14 19.43
CA THR A 65 -15.09 -5.20 20.76
C THR A 65 -13.80 -6.03 20.77
N ASP A 66 -13.75 -7.14 20.04
CA ASP A 66 -12.56 -7.98 19.92
C ASP A 66 -11.48 -7.27 19.09
N LEU A 67 -11.85 -6.60 17.98
CA LEU A 67 -10.92 -5.79 17.18
C LEU A 67 -10.28 -4.66 18.02
N LYS A 68 -11.09 -3.89 18.75
CA LYS A 68 -10.61 -2.80 19.61
C LYS A 68 -9.67 -3.31 20.70
N LYS A 69 -9.96 -4.49 21.25
CA LYS A 69 -9.11 -5.13 22.27
C LYS A 69 -7.79 -5.59 21.65
N ASP A 70 -7.83 -6.25 20.50
CA ASP A 70 -6.65 -6.76 19.81
C ASP A 70 -5.71 -5.63 19.38
N ILE A 71 -6.25 -4.49 18.94
CA ILE A 71 -5.47 -3.28 18.65
C ILE A 71 -4.76 -2.77 19.91
N LYS A 72 -5.46 -2.66 21.05
CA LYS A 72 -4.86 -2.22 22.32
C LYS A 72 -3.77 -3.15 22.81
N GLU A 73 -3.97 -4.45 22.70
CA GLU A 73 -2.96 -5.45 23.04
C GLU A 73 -1.75 -5.37 22.11
N THR A 74 -1.98 -5.18 20.81
CA THR A 74 -0.91 -5.06 19.81
C THR A 74 -0.08 -3.80 20.01
N ALA A 75 -0.73 -2.65 20.18
CA ALA A 75 -0.07 -1.39 20.50
C ALA A 75 0.78 -1.50 21.77
N SER A 76 0.25 -2.12 22.83
CA SER A 76 0.98 -2.34 24.08
C SER A 76 2.20 -3.26 23.91
N LYS A 77 2.09 -4.33 23.11
CA LYS A 77 3.20 -5.27 22.84
C LYS A 77 4.32 -4.62 22.03
N LEU A 78 3.97 -3.70 21.14
CA LEU A 78 4.89 -3.03 20.21
C LEU A 78 5.41 -1.69 20.73
N ASP A 79 4.95 -1.25 21.91
CA ASP A 79 5.26 0.07 22.46
C ASP A 79 4.87 1.20 21.48
N LEU A 80 3.63 1.12 20.99
CA LEU A 80 2.99 2.08 20.08
C LEU A 80 1.75 2.69 20.74
N LYS A 81 1.33 3.85 20.26
CA LYS A 81 0.06 4.47 20.68
C LYS A 81 -1.12 3.75 20.01
N VAL A 82 -2.30 3.93 20.58
CA VAL A 82 -3.56 3.58 19.92
C VAL A 82 -4.10 4.85 19.27
N ASP A 83 -4.39 4.78 17.99
CA ASP A 83 -5.12 5.81 17.28
C ASP A 83 -6.61 5.54 17.41
N ASP A 84 -7.22 6.09 18.47
CA ASP A 84 -8.62 5.81 18.80
C ASP A 84 -9.59 6.22 17.67
N GLU A 85 -9.26 7.25 16.88
CA GLU A 85 -10.10 7.69 15.76
C GLU A 85 -10.04 6.70 14.60
N ALA A 86 -8.83 6.31 14.18
CA ALA A 86 -8.66 5.28 13.16
C ALA A 86 -9.27 3.93 13.59
N VAL A 87 -9.20 3.59 14.89
CA VAL A 87 -9.86 2.40 15.47
C VAL A 87 -11.37 2.46 15.28
N GLU A 88 -12.02 3.59 15.61
CA GLU A 88 -13.47 3.73 15.49
C GLU A 88 -13.93 3.64 14.04
N ILE A 89 -13.20 4.30 13.12
CA ILE A 89 -13.47 4.25 11.68
C ILE A 89 -13.32 2.82 11.16
N LEU A 90 -12.19 2.15 11.45
CA LEU A 90 -11.95 0.78 10.98
C LEU A 90 -12.95 -0.22 11.56
N SER A 91 -13.38 -0.04 12.80
CA SER A 91 -14.39 -0.88 13.45
C SER A 91 -15.77 -0.76 12.81
N SER A 92 -16.03 0.28 12.02
CA SER A 92 -17.30 0.48 11.31
C SER A 92 -17.37 -0.24 9.96
N VAL A 93 -16.25 -0.80 9.49
CA VAL A 93 -16.15 -1.46 8.18
C VAL A 93 -16.92 -2.78 8.20
N SER A 94 -17.84 -2.92 7.23
CA SER A 94 -18.54 -4.18 6.99
C SER A 94 -17.62 -5.21 6.33
N SER A 95 -17.79 -6.50 6.65
CA SER A 95 -17.09 -7.58 5.96
C SER A 95 -17.38 -7.64 4.46
N ASP A 96 -18.52 -7.08 4.05
CA ASP A 96 -19.02 -7.13 2.68
C ASP A 96 -18.92 -5.75 2.00
N ALA A 97 -18.08 -4.86 2.54
CA ALA A 97 -17.87 -3.52 2.01
C ALA A 97 -17.36 -3.56 0.55
N SER A 98 -17.98 -2.76 -0.30
CA SER A 98 -17.56 -2.53 -1.68
C SER A 98 -16.25 -1.75 -1.75
N SER A 99 -15.59 -1.75 -2.92
CA SER A 99 -14.40 -0.92 -3.17
C SER A 99 -14.66 0.57 -2.86
N GLN A 100 -15.85 1.08 -3.18
CA GLN A 100 -16.21 2.47 -2.91
C GLN A 100 -16.28 2.74 -1.41
N GLU A 101 -17.01 1.89 -0.66
CA GLU A 101 -17.14 2.02 0.79
C GLU A 101 -15.77 1.89 1.50
N LEU A 102 -14.89 1.00 1.02
CA LEU A 102 -13.52 0.89 1.53
C LEU A 102 -12.71 2.16 1.26
N GLY A 103 -12.85 2.77 0.08
CA GLY A 103 -12.25 4.06 -0.22
C GLY A 103 -12.73 5.16 0.73
N GLU A 104 -14.04 5.27 0.95
CA GLU A 104 -14.65 6.27 1.84
C GLU A 104 -14.24 6.09 3.31
N VAL A 105 -13.99 4.85 3.73
CA VAL A 105 -13.46 4.53 5.05
C VAL A 105 -12.01 5.00 5.16
N LEU A 106 -11.18 4.70 4.16
CA LEU A 106 -9.77 5.06 4.14
C LEU A 106 -9.55 6.57 4.10
N ASP A 107 -10.38 7.30 3.34
CA ASP A 107 -10.30 8.76 3.23
C ASP A 107 -10.56 9.49 4.55
N LYS A 108 -11.38 8.90 5.44
CA LYS A 108 -11.67 9.45 6.78
C LYS A 108 -10.54 9.28 7.78
N MET A 109 -9.55 8.42 7.50
CA MET A 109 -8.47 8.14 8.45
C MET A 109 -7.32 9.12 8.26
N ASP A 110 -6.93 9.82 9.32
CA ASP A 110 -5.74 10.64 9.30
C ASP A 110 -4.46 9.78 9.32
N SER A 111 -3.44 10.23 8.57
CA SER A 111 -2.11 9.60 8.60
C SER A 111 -1.51 9.73 9.99
N ASN A 112 -0.85 8.67 10.48
CA ASN A 112 -0.27 8.65 11.83
C ASN A 112 1.20 8.20 11.85
N LEU A 113 1.90 8.52 10.76
CA LEU A 113 3.33 8.27 10.60
C LEU A 113 4.17 9.43 11.14
N SER A 114 5.44 9.14 11.42
CA SER A 114 6.47 10.11 11.69
C SER A 114 7.40 10.20 10.48
N GLU A 115 7.39 11.35 9.80
CA GLU A 115 8.31 11.63 8.69
C GLU A 115 9.69 12.06 9.19
N ASP A 116 9.78 12.58 10.43
CA ASP A 116 11.03 13.09 11.02
C ASP A 116 11.87 12.01 11.73
N GLU A 117 11.37 10.77 11.82
CA GLU A 117 12.06 9.69 12.55
C GLU A 117 13.30 9.19 11.81
N PHE A 118 13.27 9.24 10.47
CA PHE A 118 14.32 8.72 9.60
C PHE A 118 14.84 9.80 8.65
N ASP A 119 16.11 9.68 8.24
CA ASP A 119 16.69 10.55 7.22
C ASP A 119 16.06 10.26 5.84
N ASP A 120 16.05 11.24 4.94
CA ASP A 120 15.51 11.13 3.58
C ASP A 120 16.23 10.03 2.77
N ASP A 121 17.50 9.74 3.11
CA ASP A 121 18.29 8.68 2.48
C ASP A 121 18.16 7.31 3.17
N TYR A 122 17.37 7.22 4.24
CA TYR A 122 17.18 5.97 4.98
C TYR A 122 16.32 4.98 4.18
N VAL A 123 16.92 3.83 3.91
CA VAL A 123 16.24 2.71 3.25
C VAL A 123 15.88 1.64 4.27
N MET A 124 14.57 1.42 4.44
CA MET A 124 14.02 0.35 5.26
C MET A 124 14.72 -0.99 4.99
N THR A 125 15.20 -1.63 6.05
CA THR A 125 15.75 -2.98 5.93
C THR A 125 14.63 -4.01 5.96
N LYS A 126 14.38 -4.65 4.81
CA LYS A 126 13.38 -5.71 4.64
C LYS A 126 13.97 -7.05 5.08
N ASP A 127 13.45 -7.62 6.16
CA ASP A 127 13.86 -8.90 6.74
C ASP A 127 12.64 -9.79 7.05
N GLN A 128 12.88 -10.93 7.72
CA GLN A 128 11.84 -11.90 8.07
C GLN A 128 10.71 -11.36 8.96
N ASP A 129 10.94 -10.24 9.67
CA ASP A 129 9.94 -9.57 10.52
C ASP A 129 9.15 -8.52 9.73
N THR A 130 9.48 -8.33 8.45
CA THR A 130 8.79 -7.40 7.55
C THR A 130 7.59 -8.09 6.92
N ILE A 131 6.41 -7.50 7.09
CA ILE A 131 5.19 -7.92 6.44
C ILE A 131 5.03 -7.15 5.13
N MET A 132 4.91 -7.87 4.02
CA MET A 132 4.62 -7.30 2.70
C MET A 132 3.13 -7.45 2.39
N TYR A 133 2.46 -6.32 2.18
CA TYR A 133 1.09 -6.21 1.68
C TYR A 133 1.16 -5.88 0.19
N ASP A 134 0.95 -6.89 -0.65
CA ASP A 134 0.97 -6.76 -2.10
C ASP A 134 -0.45 -6.86 -2.65
N SER A 135 -0.96 -5.74 -3.15
CA SER A 135 -2.30 -5.67 -3.77
C SER A 135 -2.42 -6.52 -5.04
N GLY A 136 -1.30 -6.88 -5.68
CA GLY A 136 -1.31 -7.32 -7.07
C GLY A 136 -1.75 -6.18 -8.00
N TRP A 137 -1.89 -6.48 -9.30
CA TRP A 137 -2.46 -5.50 -10.23
C TRP A 137 -3.98 -5.51 -10.10
N PHE A 138 -4.55 -4.34 -9.83
CA PHE A 138 -6.00 -4.13 -9.84
C PHE A 138 -6.36 -2.99 -10.79
N ASN A 139 -7.61 -2.99 -11.26
CA ASN A 139 -8.09 -1.96 -12.18
C ASN A 139 -8.48 -0.70 -11.41
N LEU A 140 -8.22 0.45 -12.03
CA LEU A 140 -8.77 1.72 -11.59
C LEU A 140 -9.95 2.09 -12.47
N GLU A 141 -11.04 2.54 -11.86
CA GLU A 141 -12.29 2.85 -12.54
C GLU A 141 -12.57 4.35 -12.51
N ARG A 142 -13.17 4.88 -13.58
CA ARG A 142 -13.61 6.28 -13.62
C ARG A 142 -14.80 6.50 -12.69
N VAL A 143 -14.71 7.49 -11.81
CA VAL A 143 -15.77 7.81 -10.84
C VAL A 143 -16.38 9.18 -11.10
N GLU A 144 -17.69 9.31 -10.82
CA GLU A 144 -18.40 10.61 -10.81
C GLU A 144 -18.40 11.18 -9.39
N THR A 145 -18.47 10.33 -8.37
CA THR A 145 -18.30 10.69 -6.96
C THR A 145 -17.14 9.87 -6.41
N GLY A 146 -16.08 10.54 -5.97
CA GLY A 146 -14.89 9.88 -5.39
C GLY A 146 -15.14 9.41 -3.97
N SER A 147 -14.23 8.60 -3.41
CA SER A 147 -14.28 8.19 -1.99
C SER A 147 -14.25 9.35 -1.00
N ASN A 148 -13.69 10.49 -1.38
CA ASN A 148 -13.70 11.73 -0.60
C ASN A 148 -15.05 12.48 -0.66
N GLY A 149 -16.05 11.94 -1.35
CA GLY A 149 -17.37 12.56 -1.51
C GLY A 149 -17.41 13.73 -2.50
N LEU A 150 -16.29 14.07 -3.16
CA LEU A 150 -16.24 15.12 -4.17
C LEU A 150 -16.76 14.62 -5.51
N THR A 151 -17.22 15.55 -6.35
CA THR A 151 -17.72 15.27 -7.69
C THR A 151 -16.61 15.46 -8.72
N TYR A 152 -16.55 14.54 -9.68
CA TYR A 152 -15.55 14.49 -10.74
C TYR A 152 -16.22 14.41 -12.10
N ASN A 153 -15.55 14.96 -13.10
CA ASN A 153 -16.03 14.93 -14.47
C ASN A 153 -16.02 13.49 -15.00
N LYS A 154 -17.20 12.98 -15.35
CA LYS A 154 -17.36 11.64 -15.95
C LYS A 154 -18.19 11.69 -17.24
N PRO A 155 -17.69 12.35 -18.29
CA PRO A 155 -18.36 12.35 -19.59
C PRO A 155 -18.41 10.94 -20.17
N GLY A 156 -19.41 10.69 -21.03
CA GLY A 156 -19.60 9.42 -21.73
C GLY A 156 -18.37 8.97 -22.53
N THR A 157 -17.53 9.93 -22.93
CA THR A 157 -16.14 9.70 -23.38
C THR A 157 -15.22 10.60 -22.59
N SER A 158 -14.24 10.03 -21.89
CA SER A 158 -13.20 10.78 -21.17
C SER A 158 -12.43 11.71 -22.11
N ASP A 159 -12.00 12.85 -21.60
CA ASP A 159 -11.10 13.82 -22.23
C ASP A 159 -9.66 13.69 -21.73
N VAL A 160 -9.45 13.18 -20.52
CA VAL A 160 -8.10 12.94 -19.95
C VAL A 160 -7.59 11.52 -20.26
N PHE A 161 -8.39 10.51 -19.95
CA PHE A 161 -7.99 9.10 -20.00
C PHE A 161 -8.50 8.42 -21.28
N ALA A 162 -7.75 7.47 -21.83
CA ALA A 162 -8.26 6.66 -22.92
C ALA A 162 -9.31 5.65 -22.42
N ASP A 163 -10.18 5.20 -23.33
CA ASP A 163 -11.03 4.02 -23.12
C ASP A 163 -10.16 2.75 -23.18
N ALA A 164 -9.44 2.51 -22.09
CA ALA A 164 -8.46 1.46 -21.92
C ALA A 164 -8.48 0.96 -20.48
N VAL A 165 -7.87 -0.19 -20.23
CA VAL A 165 -7.68 -0.70 -18.87
C VAL A 165 -6.55 0.09 -18.19
N HIS A 166 -6.91 0.79 -17.11
CA HIS A 166 -5.98 1.47 -16.22
C HIS A 166 -5.74 0.60 -14.99
N GLN A 167 -4.50 0.49 -14.55
CA GLN A 167 -4.16 -0.39 -13.42
C GLN A 167 -3.19 0.27 -12.45
N ALA A 168 -3.27 -0.16 -11.20
CA ALA A 168 -2.27 0.17 -10.18
C ALA A 168 -1.91 -1.07 -9.34
N ARG A 169 -0.82 -0.92 -8.60
CA ARG A 169 -0.34 -1.88 -7.61
C ARG A 169 0.45 -1.13 -6.56
N GLY A 170 0.09 -1.32 -5.30
CA GLY A 170 0.92 -0.96 -4.15
C GLY A 170 1.52 -2.23 -3.52
N LYS A 171 2.81 -2.14 -3.16
CA LYS A 171 3.48 -3.09 -2.27
C LYS A 171 3.94 -2.34 -1.03
N VAL A 172 3.24 -2.53 0.08
CA VAL A 172 3.57 -1.89 1.35
C VAL A 172 4.35 -2.85 2.22
N TYR A 173 5.47 -2.39 2.77
CA TYR A 173 6.33 -3.14 3.67
C TYR A 173 6.21 -2.52 5.05
N VAL A 174 5.87 -3.34 6.05
CA VAL A 174 5.68 -2.90 7.43
C VAL A 174 6.54 -3.77 8.33
N ASN A 175 7.46 -3.17 9.06
CA ASN A 175 8.24 -3.84 10.10
C ASN A 175 7.85 -3.25 11.46
N PHE A 176 6.96 -3.93 12.17
CA PHE A 176 6.44 -3.47 13.45
C PHE A 176 7.50 -3.47 14.56
N ASN A 177 8.49 -4.37 14.49
CA ASN A 177 9.57 -4.44 15.47
C ASN A 177 10.52 -3.23 15.35
N LYS A 178 10.79 -2.82 14.11
CA LYS A 178 11.61 -1.64 13.80
C LYS A 178 10.80 -0.34 13.74
N LYS A 179 9.47 -0.44 13.74
CA LYS A 179 8.53 0.67 13.57
C LYS A 179 8.77 1.41 12.24
N GLU A 180 8.99 0.65 11.17
CA GLU A 180 9.31 1.16 9.83
C GLU A 180 8.19 0.79 8.84
N ILE A 181 7.85 1.73 7.95
CA ILE A 181 6.98 1.50 6.81
C ILE A 181 7.56 2.13 5.54
N SER A 182 7.41 1.44 4.41
CA SER A 182 7.75 1.94 3.07
C SER A 182 6.85 1.28 2.02
N ALA A 183 6.66 1.91 0.86
CA ALA A 183 5.86 1.35 -0.22
C ALA A 183 6.55 1.48 -1.58
N ASP A 184 6.45 0.43 -2.40
CA ASP A 184 6.73 0.51 -3.84
C ASP A 184 5.39 0.62 -4.58
N MET A 185 5.25 1.66 -5.40
CA MET A 185 4.01 1.99 -6.11
C MET A 185 4.21 1.85 -7.61
N PHE A 186 3.20 1.30 -8.28
CA PHE A 186 3.21 1.04 -9.71
C PHE A 186 1.89 1.42 -10.35
N THR A 187 1.94 1.99 -11.56
CA THR A 187 0.75 2.30 -12.35
C THR A 187 0.94 1.93 -13.81
N LYS A 188 -0.17 1.75 -14.52
CA LYS A 188 -0.24 1.61 -15.98
C LYS A 188 -1.42 2.43 -16.48
N ILE A 189 -1.15 3.61 -17.02
CA ILE A 189 -2.17 4.59 -17.38
C ILE A 189 -2.05 4.95 -18.85
N THR A 190 -3.18 5.07 -19.52
CA THR A 190 -3.24 5.49 -20.92
C THR A 190 -3.99 6.81 -21.02
N LEU A 191 -3.31 7.88 -21.38
CA LEU A 191 -3.98 9.16 -21.66
C LEU A 191 -4.69 9.13 -23.01
N LYS A 192 -5.70 9.98 -23.18
CA LYS A 192 -6.45 10.09 -24.42
C LYS A 192 -5.51 10.44 -25.59
N GLY A 193 -5.56 9.64 -26.65
CA GLY A 193 -4.71 9.82 -27.83
C GLY A 193 -3.23 9.45 -27.64
N ALA A 194 -2.84 8.88 -26.50
CA ALA A 194 -1.47 8.48 -26.20
C ALA A 194 -1.34 6.95 -26.03
N SER A 195 -0.09 6.48 -25.99
CA SER A 195 0.25 5.11 -25.60
C SER A 195 0.19 4.94 -24.08
N GLN A 196 0.09 3.69 -23.61
CA GLN A 196 0.19 3.39 -22.18
C GLN A 196 1.57 3.76 -21.64
N VAL A 197 1.56 4.41 -20.48
CA VAL A 197 2.74 4.79 -19.70
C VAL A 197 2.71 4.04 -18.38
N ASN A 198 3.88 3.55 -17.96
CA ASN A 198 4.05 2.89 -16.68
C ASN A 198 4.85 3.79 -15.76
N HIS A 199 4.48 3.85 -14.48
CA HIS A 199 5.23 4.56 -13.45
C HIS A 199 5.63 3.59 -12.35
N GLU A 200 6.78 3.87 -11.74
CA GLU A 200 7.30 3.15 -10.58
C GLU A 200 8.05 4.14 -9.68
N TRP A 201 7.77 4.11 -8.39
CA TRP A 201 8.54 4.84 -7.38
C TRP A 201 8.40 4.20 -6.00
N ASN A 202 9.33 4.55 -5.11
CA ASN A 202 9.26 4.21 -3.70
C ASN A 202 8.84 5.44 -2.89
N SER A 203 8.03 5.24 -1.85
CA SER A 203 7.51 6.31 -0.99
C SER A 203 8.55 6.93 -0.04
N GLY A 204 9.74 6.36 0.07
CA GLY A 204 10.64 6.57 1.21
C GLY A 204 10.26 5.69 2.40
N THR A 205 11.01 5.85 3.50
CA THR A 205 10.77 5.14 4.77
C THR A 205 10.21 6.13 5.79
N ALA A 206 9.17 5.73 6.51
CA ALA A 206 8.58 6.52 7.59
C ALA A 206 8.46 5.72 8.88
N GLY A 207 8.38 6.43 10.01
CA GLY A 207 8.23 5.89 11.34
C GLY A 207 6.78 5.57 11.70
N ILE A 208 6.55 4.40 12.30
CA ILE A 208 5.25 4.00 12.83
C ILE A 208 5.13 4.49 14.27
N THR A 209 4.11 5.30 14.57
CA THR A 209 3.89 5.84 15.93
C THR A 209 2.69 5.23 16.64
N SER A 210 1.73 4.70 15.87
CA SER A 210 0.40 4.31 16.35
C SER A 210 -0.15 3.10 15.61
N ILE A 211 -1.14 2.43 16.21
CA ILE A 211 -1.94 1.36 15.62
C ILE A 211 -3.44 1.75 15.69
N PRO A 212 -4.25 1.54 14.63
CA PRO A 212 -3.89 1.06 13.28
C PRO A 212 -2.80 1.93 12.65
N VAL A 213 -1.88 1.32 11.90
CA VAL A 213 -0.97 2.09 11.05
C VAL A 213 -1.81 2.69 9.94
N VAL A 214 -1.74 4.01 9.74
CA VAL A 214 -2.40 4.70 8.64
C VAL A 214 -1.34 5.48 7.89
N ALA A 215 -1.18 5.18 6.60
CA ALA A 215 -0.12 5.69 5.76
C ALA A 215 -0.69 6.24 4.46
N ASP A 216 -0.17 7.37 3.99
CA ASP A 216 -0.48 7.95 2.70
C ASP A 216 0.78 8.44 1.97
N THR A 217 0.62 8.66 0.67
CA THR A 217 1.66 9.26 -0.17
C THR A 217 1.03 9.93 -1.39
N VAL A 218 1.69 10.97 -1.89
CA VAL A 218 1.34 11.70 -3.11
C VAL A 218 2.47 11.70 -4.10
N ARG A 219 2.14 11.82 -5.40
CA ARG A 219 3.15 11.96 -6.46
C ARG A 219 2.60 12.64 -7.71
N GLY A 220 3.46 13.36 -8.42
CA GLY A 220 3.20 13.75 -9.80
C GLY A 220 3.73 12.68 -10.76
N LEU A 221 2.87 12.12 -11.60
CA LEU A 221 3.23 11.10 -12.60
C LEU A 221 3.39 11.74 -13.97
N LYS A 222 4.61 11.80 -14.51
CA LYS A 222 4.88 12.48 -15.79
C LYS A 222 4.50 11.61 -16.98
N THR A 223 4.16 12.23 -18.10
CA THR A 223 3.78 11.51 -19.33
C THR A 223 4.91 10.71 -19.97
N ASP A 224 6.16 10.90 -19.56
CA ASP A 224 7.32 10.12 -20.01
C ASP A 224 7.61 8.86 -19.17
N GLY A 225 6.80 8.60 -18.12
CA GLY A 225 6.96 7.47 -17.20
C GLY A 225 7.79 7.76 -15.96
N THR A 226 8.41 8.95 -15.86
CA THR A 226 9.09 9.39 -14.65
C THR A 226 8.11 9.97 -13.62
N THR A 227 8.58 10.23 -12.39
CA THR A 227 7.78 10.87 -11.35
C THR A 227 8.44 12.15 -10.84
N ALA A 228 7.65 13.04 -10.26
CA ALA A 228 8.06 14.26 -9.59
C ALA A 228 7.25 14.46 -8.31
N HIS A 229 7.59 15.49 -7.54
CA HIS A 229 6.70 15.97 -6.50
C HIS A 229 5.37 16.40 -7.12
N ASP A 230 4.29 16.28 -6.35
CA ASP A 230 2.96 16.67 -6.77
C ASP A 230 2.75 18.20 -6.70
N GLU A 231 3.59 18.89 -5.91
CA GLU A 231 3.69 20.35 -5.79
C GLU A 231 2.46 21.02 -5.14
N PHE A 232 1.68 20.24 -4.39
CA PHE A 232 0.65 20.75 -3.48
C PHE A 232 1.20 20.91 -2.06
N VAL A 233 0.55 21.70 -1.21
CA VAL A 233 0.92 21.81 0.20
C VAL A 233 0.46 20.57 0.95
N GLY A 234 1.42 19.88 1.57
CA GLY A 234 1.17 18.69 2.38
C GLY A 234 0.69 17.51 1.53
N ILE A 235 0.08 16.53 2.19
CA ILE A 235 -0.50 15.36 1.55
C ILE A 235 -1.99 15.61 1.37
N GLN A 236 -2.44 15.69 0.12
CA GLN A 236 -3.85 15.85 -0.25
C GLN A 236 -4.39 14.54 -0.84
N SER A 237 -5.67 14.22 -0.64
CA SER A 237 -6.29 13.03 -1.26
C SER A 237 -6.83 13.29 -2.68
N SER A 238 -6.69 14.53 -3.16
CA SER A 238 -7.27 15.04 -4.40
C SER A 238 -6.64 16.40 -4.78
N MET A 239 -6.66 16.74 -6.07
CA MET A 239 -6.29 18.08 -6.55
C MET A 239 -7.30 19.16 -6.13
N GLN A 240 -8.54 18.79 -5.81
CA GLN A 240 -9.59 19.67 -5.28
C GLN A 240 -9.86 19.38 -3.80
N ILE A 241 -10.03 20.44 -3.00
CA ILE A 241 -10.39 20.36 -1.57
C ILE A 241 -11.92 20.45 -1.41
N ASP A 242 -12.58 21.20 -2.29
CA ASP A 242 -14.02 21.26 -2.41
C ASP A 242 -14.41 21.57 -3.86
N ALA A 243 -15.71 21.80 -4.11
CA ALA A 243 -16.24 21.93 -5.47
C ALA A 243 -15.72 23.15 -6.26
N ASP A 244 -15.17 24.17 -5.60
CA ASP A 244 -14.67 25.41 -6.23
C ASP A 244 -13.25 25.79 -5.79
N THR A 245 -12.62 25.00 -4.92
CA THR A 245 -11.29 25.23 -4.36
C THR A 245 -10.30 24.14 -4.78
N LEU A 246 -9.31 24.56 -5.56
CA LEU A 246 -8.13 23.75 -5.86
C LEU A 246 -7.26 23.67 -4.61
N ALA A 247 -6.66 22.51 -4.38
CA ALA A 247 -5.66 22.34 -3.33
C ALA A 247 -4.53 23.38 -3.50
N PRO A 248 -4.04 23.96 -2.40
CA PRO A 248 -3.05 25.02 -2.45
C PRO A 248 -1.73 24.49 -3.01
N GLN A 249 -1.11 25.26 -3.91
CA GLN A 249 0.21 24.96 -4.42
C GLN A 249 1.28 25.14 -3.34
N TYR A 250 2.31 24.30 -3.35
CA TYR A 250 3.49 24.48 -2.54
C TYR A 250 4.17 25.81 -2.87
N ASP A 251 4.39 26.66 -1.86
CA ASP A 251 4.99 28.00 -2.02
C ASP A 251 6.53 27.93 -2.16
N GLY A 252 6.99 27.04 -3.06
CA GLY A 252 8.39 26.81 -3.43
C GLY A 252 8.82 27.56 -4.69
N GLY A 253 7.96 28.45 -5.22
CA GLY A 253 8.21 29.21 -6.44
C GLY A 253 7.33 28.85 -7.64
N PHE A 254 6.28 28.05 -7.44
CA PHE A 254 5.30 27.71 -8.48
C PHE A 254 4.01 28.49 -8.28
N THR A 255 3.42 28.94 -9.38
CA THR A 255 2.13 29.62 -9.39
C THR A 255 0.99 28.61 -9.52
N LYS A 256 -0.21 29.01 -9.06
CA LYS A 256 -1.45 28.25 -9.29
C LYS A 256 -1.68 27.93 -10.77
N GLN A 257 -1.36 28.87 -11.67
CA GLN A 257 -1.45 28.64 -13.11
C GLN A 257 -0.52 27.53 -13.58
N GLN A 258 0.74 27.54 -13.15
CA GLN A 258 1.69 26.47 -13.52
C GLN A 258 1.23 25.09 -13.02
N LEU A 259 0.66 25.03 -11.81
CA LEU A 259 0.12 23.79 -11.28
C LEU A 259 -1.06 23.29 -12.14
N MET A 260 -1.99 24.18 -12.49
CA MET A 260 -3.10 23.89 -13.41
C MET A 260 -2.57 23.43 -14.78
N ASP A 261 -1.54 24.09 -15.31
CA ASP A 261 -0.96 23.75 -16.62
C ASP A 261 -0.28 22.38 -16.61
N TRP A 262 0.38 21.98 -15.52
CA TRP A 262 0.99 20.66 -15.43
C TRP A 262 -0.05 19.53 -15.43
N TYR A 263 -1.16 19.69 -14.70
CA TYR A 263 -2.19 18.64 -14.61
C TYR A 263 -3.26 18.72 -15.69
N ASN A 264 -3.17 19.68 -16.62
CA ASN A 264 -4.12 19.86 -17.72
C ASN A 264 -3.68 19.18 -19.01
N HIS A 265 -4.45 18.20 -19.44
CA HIS A 265 -4.22 17.37 -20.63
C HIS A 265 -4.99 17.86 -21.87
N ASP A 266 -5.53 19.09 -21.85
CA ASP A 266 -6.09 19.70 -23.05
C ASP A 266 -5.01 19.96 -24.11
N THR A 267 -5.36 19.70 -25.38
CA THR A 267 -4.43 19.84 -26.51
C THR A 267 -3.96 21.27 -26.79
N ASN A 268 -4.69 22.28 -26.32
CA ASN A 268 -4.30 23.70 -26.42
C ASN A 268 -3.33 24.11 -25.33
N ASN A 269 -3.18 23.30 -24.28
CA ASN A 269 -2.22 23.57 -23.22
C ASN A 269 -0.80 23.23 -23.71
N GLY A 270 -0.03 24.26 -24.03
CA GLY A 270 1.33 24.14 -24.57
C GLY A 270 2.42 23.77 -23.57
N ASP A 271 2.10 23.58 -22.28
CA ASP A 271 3.10 23.19 -21.29
C ASP A 271 3.71 21.81 -21.62
N GLU A 272 5.03 21.72 -21.64
CA GLU A 272 5.76 20.49 -21.98
C GLU A 272 5.73 19.47 -20.82
N GLU A 273 5.52 19.93 -19.59
CA GLU A 273 5.57 19.12 -18.38
C GLU A 273 4.16 18.71 -17.93
N LYS A 274 3.59 17.73 -18.63
CA LYS A 274 2.30 17.14 -18.24
C LYS A 274 2.46 16.10 -17.12
N ARG A 275 1.55 16.15 -16.15
CA ARG A 275 1.51 15.27 -14.97
C ARG A 275 0.11 14.73 -14.73
N LEU A 276 0.01 13.59 -14.08
CA LEU A 276 -1.18 13.10 -13.39
C LEU A 276 -0.94 13.17 -11.88
N PHE A 277 -1.95 13.57 -11.12
CA PHE A 277 -1.89 13.53 -9.68
C PHE A 277 -2.11 12.10 -9.20
N PHE A 278 -1.28 11.63 -8.27
CA PHE A 278 -1.40 10.34 -7.64
C PHE A 278 -1.60 10.50 -6.13
N TYR A 279 -2.51 9.70 -5.59
CA TYR A 279 -2.64 9.50 -4.14
C TYR A 279 -2.78 8.01 -3.82
N GLY A 280 -2.09 7.58 -2.76
CA GLY A 280 -2.21 6.24 -2.20
C GLY A 280 -2.46 6.30 -0.70
N LYS A 281 -3.34 5.43 -0.20
CA LYS A 281 -3.64 5.26 1.22
C LYS A 281 -3.57 3.79 1.61
N PHE A 282 -3.12 3.51 2.83
CA PHE A 282 -3.02 2.18 3.36
C PHE A 282 -3.28 2.16 4.87
N THR A 283 -3.91 1.08 5.37
CA THR A 283 -3.97 0.82 6.80
C THR A 283 -3.83 -0.67 7.15
N THR A 284 -3.25 -0.95 8.32
CA THR A 284 -3.17 -2.29 8.92
C THR A 284 -3.14 -2.22 10.44
N VAL A 285 -3.51 -3.32 11.11
CA VAL A 285 -3.64 -3.39 12.58
C VAL A 285 -2.61 -4.27 13.28
N ASP A 286 -1.93 -5.19 12.58
CA ASP A 286 -1.06 -6.15 13.27
C ASP A 286 0.13 -6.67 12.47
N SER A 287 1.08 -7.22 13.24
CA SER A 287 2.30 -7.89 12.77
C SER A 287 2.09 -9.34 12.36
N SER A 288 0.88 -9.89 12.52
CA SER A 288 0.56 -11.23 11.99
C SER A 288 0.37 -11.20 10.47
N GLY A 289 0.17 -10.02 9.89
CA GLY A 289 0.04 -9.82 8.45
C GLY A 289 -1.29 -10.31 7.90
N THR A 290 -2.33 -10.39 8.73
CA THR A 290 -3.60 -11.00 8.35
C THR A 290 -4.37 -10.16 7.33
N THR A 291 -4.47 -8.84 7.51
CA THR A 291 -5.28 -7.98 6.63
C THR A 291 -4.83 -6.52 6.68
N GLY A 292 -4.75 -5.89 5.51
CA GLY A 292 -4.69 -4.44 5.36
C GLY A 292 -5.76 -3.96 4.38
N LEU A 293 -6.04 -2.66 4.39
CA LEU A 293 -6.87 -1.99 3.38
C LEU A 293 -5.99 -1.02 2.61
N GLY A 294 -6.25 -0.84 1.33
CA GLY A 294 -5.55 0.15 0.51
C GLY A 294 -6.42 0.75 -0.58
N SER A 295 -6.08 1.97 -0.97
CA SER A 295 -6.69 2.69 -2.08
C SER A 295 -5.63 3.41 -2.91
N ILE A 296 -5.87 3.51 -4.21
CA ILE A 296 -5.07 4.28 -5.16
C ILE A 296 -6.00 5.11 -6.02
N ILE A 297 -5.60 6.37 -6.20
CA ILE A 297 -6.32 7.40 -6.92
C ILE A 297 -5.38 8.06 -7.91
N ILE A 298 -5.91 8.36 -9.09
CA ILE A 298 -5.20 9.11 -10.14
C ILE A 298 -6.13 10.15 -10.73
N GLU A 299 -5.67 11.39 -10.82
CA GLU A 299 -6.45 12.51 -11.33
C GLU A 299 -5.70 13.28 -12.42
N GLY A 300 -6.48 13.88 -13.33
CA GLY A 300 -6.00 14.85 -14.32
C GLY A 300 -7.15 15.74 -14.78
N ALA A 301 -6.84 16.91 -15.31
CA ALA A 301 -7.81 17.88 -15.80
C ALA A 301 -7.74 18.04 -17.33
N HIS A 302 -8.75 18.67 -17.93
CA HIS A 302 -8.79 18.96 -19.36
C HIS A 302 -9.60 20.25 -19.60
N ASP A 303 -8.93 21.40 -19.50
CA ASP A 303 -9.52 22.72 -19.70
C ASP A 303 -8.79 23.51 -20.80
N ALA A 304 -9.46 23.73 -21.93
CA ALA A 304 -8.93 24.48 -23.07
C ALA A 304 -8.63 25.97 -22.77
N ASN A 305 -9.22 26.52 -21.70
CA ASN A 305 -9.08 27.93 -21.33
C ASN A 305 -8.65 28.08 -19.86
N ALA A 306 -7.86 27.12 -19.36
CA ALA A 306 -7.38 27.13 -17.98
C ALA A 306 -6.75 28.48 -17.61
N ASP A 307 -7.34 29.14 -16.60
CA ASP A 307 -6.93 30.45 -16.11
C ASP A 307 -7.05 30.47 -14.58
N ALA A 308 -5.98 30.87 -13.89
CA ALA A 308 -5.89 30.87 -12.43
C ALA A 308 -6.70 31.98 -11.74
N THR A 309 -7.68 32.58 -12.41
CA THR A 309 -8.74 33.38 -11.78
C THR A 309 -9.72 32.49 -11.01
N ASP A 310 -10.52 33.06 -10.11
CA ASP A 310 -11.49 32.26 -9.31
C ASP A 310 -12.49 31.51 -10.21
N ALA A 311 -13.05 32.20 -11.22
CA ALA A 311 -13.97 31.61 -12.17
C ALA A 311 -13.31 30.58 -13.10
N GLY A 312 -12.07 30.86 -13.55
CA GLY A 312 -11.30 29.93 -14.36
C GLY A 312 -10.92 28.67 -13.58
N THR A 313 -10.53 28.81 -12.31
CA THR A 313 -10.24 27.67 -11.41
C THR A 313 -11.47 26.81 -11.21
N THR A 314 -12.64 27.40 -10.98
CA THR A 314 -13.89 26.64 -10.82
C THR A 314 -14.21 25.84 -12.10
N THR A 315 -13.98 26.45 -13.27
CA THR A 315 -14.16 25.79 -14.56
C THR A 315 -13.20 24.61 -14.71
N TYR A 316 -11.92 24.84 -14.41
CA TYR A 316 -10.88 23.83 -14.42
C TYR A 316 -11.20 22.63 -13.51
N ILE A 317 -11.62 22.88 -12.26
CA ILE A 317 -12.01 21.83 -11.31
C ILE A 317 -13.15 20.98 -11.87
N GLY A 318 -14.12 21.61 -12.53
CA GLY A 318 -15.21 20.94 -13.22
C GLY A 318 -14.78 20.02 -14.38
N THR A 319 -13.51 20.07 -14.80
CA THR A 319 -12.94 19.18 -15.82
C THR A 319 -12.12 18.03 -15.25
N ILE A 320 -11.84 18.03 -13.94
CA ILE A 320 -11.01 17.00 -13.30
C ILE A 320 -11.70 15.65 -13.41
N GLU A 321 -11.00 14.70 -14.00
CA GLU A 321 -11.38 13.30 -14.05
C GLU A 321 -10.59 12.50 -13.02
N ARG A 322 -11.24 11.50 -12.40
CA ARG A 322 -10.64 10.64 -11.39
C ARG A 322 -10.78 9.17 -11.75
N LEU A 323 -9.66 8.46 -11.65
CA LEU A 323 -9.56 7.02 -11.60
C LEU A 323 -9.34 6.58 -10.16
N GLU A 324 -10.09 5.59 -9.70
CA GLU A 324 -10.00 5.11 -8.32
C GLU A 324 -10.15 3.59 -8.23
N GLY A 325 -9.46 2.99 -7.27
CA GLY A 325 -9.70 1.61 -6.86
C GLY A 325 -9.19 1.35 -5.43
N SER A 326 -9.93 0.52 -4.71
CA SER A 326 -9.65 0.19 -3.30
C SER A 326 -9.92 -1.28 -3.02
N GLY A 327 -9.33 -1.81 -1.95
CA GLY A 327 -9.58 -3.18 -1.59
C GLY A 327 -8.84 -3.67 -0.35
N THR A 328 -9.14 -4.90 -0.01
CA THR A 328 -8.46 -5.65 1.05
C THR A 328 -7.22 -6.33 0.51
N ILE A 329 -6.12 -6.22 1.26
CA ILE A 329 -4.80 -6.75 0.91
C ILE A 329 -4.37 -7.71 2.02
N VAL A 330 -3.89 -8.90 1.64
CA VAL A 330 -3.37 -9.88 2.60
C VAL A 330 -1.87 -9.70 2.73
N GLY A 331 -1.40 -9.49 3.95
CA GLY A 331 0.02 -9.40 4.27
C GLY A 331 0.68 -10.77 4.29
N LYS A 332 1.98 -10.80 3.97
CA LYS A 332 2.81 -11.99 4.09
C LYS A 332 4.16 -11.60 4.67
N ALA A 333 4.61 -12.34 5.68
CA ALA A 333 5.98 -12.20 6.17
C ALA A 333 6.96 -12.47 5.02
N MET A 334 8.00 -11.65 4.94
CA MET A 334 9.09 -11.85 3.99
C MET A 334 9.97 -13.03 4.46
N ASN A 335 10.60 -13.72 3.50
CA ASN A 335 11.51 -14.84 3.77
C ASN A 335 12.96 -14.39 3.86
#